data_AF-A0A077ZID4-F1
#
_entry.id   AF-A0A077ZID4-F1
#
_cell.length_a   1.000
_cell.length_b   1.000
_cell.length_c   1.000
_cell.angle_alpha   90.00
_cell.angle_beta   90.00
_cell.angle_gamma   90.00
#
_symmetry.space_group_name_H-M   'P 1'
#
loop_
_entity.id
_entity.type
_entity.pdbx_description
1 polymer ?
#
loop_
_entity_poly.entity_id
_entity_poly.type
_entity_poly.pdbx_seq_one_letter_code
_entity_poly.pdbx_strand_id
1 'polypeptide(L)'
;MLNLGCMVECMLHIEPISRYVNYGCWCGFGGAGEPIDNIDRCCQSHDLCYDHALKKGACTLWQLYITWYWCTFQYYKQRTSCAAVLCECDRQIALCLAKEPIPNKKPKCNRTTSKKKLLYSLKFRFRPRCSIKILSR
;
A
#
# COMPACT_ATOMS: atom_id res chain seq x y z
N MET A 1 2.53 0.62 7.38
CA MET A 1 3.32 0.76 6.13
C MET A 1 4.34 -0.34 5.88
N LEU A 2 5.05 -0.87 6.88
CA LEU A 2 5.98 -1.99 6.66
C LEU A 2 5.28 -3.21 6.03
N ASN A 3 4.01 -3.45 6.39
CA ASN A 3 3.25 -4.57 5.84
C ASN A 3 2.89 -4.39 4.37
N LEU A 4 2.42 -3.20 3.95
CA LEU A 4 2.18 -2.87 2.55
C LEU A 4 3.43 -3.08 1.70
N GLY A 5 4.56 -2.50 2.13
CA GLY A 5 5.84 -2.67 1.43
C GLY A 5 6.22 -4.14 1.29
N CYS A 6 6.09 -4.92 2.38
CA CYS A 6 6.33 -6.36 2.33
C CYS A 6 5.36 -7.10 1.40
N MET A 7 4.08 -6.75 1.39
CA MET A 7 3.08 -7.41 0.56
C MET A 7 3.37 -7.21 -0.93
N VAL A 8 3.68 -5.97 -1.32
CA VAL A 8 4.02 -5.63 -2.71
C VAL A 8 5.36 -6.27 -3.11
N GLU A 9 6.37 -6.22 -2.25
CA GLU A 9 7.65 -6.87 -2.49
C GLU A 9 7.49 -8.38 -2.69
N CYS A 10 6.73 -9.05 -1.81
CA CYS A 10 6.49 -10.49 -1.90
C CYS A 10 5.71 -10.88 -3.16
N MET A 11 4.80 -10.01 -3.63
CA MET A 11 4.02 -10.28 -4.84
C MET A 11 4.81 -10.04 -6.13
N LEU A 12 5.54 -8.93 -6.19
CA LEU A 12 6.12 -8.43 -7.44
C LEU A 12 7.62 -8.68 -7.55
N HIS A 13 8.27 -9.15 -6.48
CA HIS A 13 9.72 -9.39 -6.42
C HIS A 13 10.57 -8.15 -6.77
N ILE A 14 10.07 -6.96 -6.41
CA ILE A 14 10.75 -5.67 -6.60
C ILE A 14 10.82 -4.88 -5.30
N GLU A 15 11.68 -3.87 -5.28
CA GLU A 15 11.71 -2.87 -4.23
C GLU A 15 10.58 -1.83 -4.47
N PRO A 16 9.50 -1.82 -3.66
CA PRO A 16 8.29 -1.07 -3.98
C PRO A 16 8.44 0.45 -3.84
N ILE A 17 9.35 0.95 -2.99
CA ILE A 17 9.50 2.38 -2.72
C ILE A 17 10.09 3.09 -3.93
N SER A 18 11.10 2.51 -4.57
CA SER A 18 11.69 3.07 -5.79
C SER A 18 10.69 3.13 -6.94
N ARG A 19 9.72 2.21 -7.01
CA ARG A 19 8.77 2.06 -8.13
C ARG A 19 7.46 2.81 -7.95
N TYR A 20 6.86 2.78 -6.75
CA TYR A 20 5.48 3.27 -6.56
C TYR A 20 5.35 4.47 -5.63
N VAL A 21 6.30 4.74 -4.72
CA VAL A 21 6.18 5.90 -3.83
C VAL A 21 6.34 7.20 -4.64
N ASN A 22 5.32 8.07 -4.52
CA ASN A 22 5.11 9.30 -5.30
C ASN A 22 4.83 9.06 -6.79
N TYR A 23 4.27 7.91 -7.14
CA TYR A 23 3.74 7.65 -8.49
C TYR A 23 2.35 8.29 -8.62
N GLY A 24 2.13 9.06 -9.67
CA GLY A 24 0.81 9.61 -9.97
C GLY A 24 0.28 10.58 -8.89
N CYS A 25 -1.04 10.57 -8.71
CA CYS A 25 -1.79 11.44 -7.81
C CYS A 25 -2.16 10.77 -6.47
N TRP A 26 -2.09 9.44 -6.39
CA TRP A 26 -2.57 8.64 -5.25
C TRP A 26 -1.51 7.73 -4.65
N CYS A 27 -0.47 7.31 -5.37
CA CYS A 27 0.54 6.44 -4.77
C CYS A 27 1.48 7.21 -3.84
N GLY A 28 1.14 7.23 -2.55
CA GLY A 28 1.93 7.93 -1.53
C GLY A 28 1.09 8.26 -0.30
N PHE A 29 1.38 9.39 0.33
CA PHE A 29 0.57 9.87 1.44
C PHE A 29 -0.63 10.65 0.91
N GLY A 30 -1.82 10.09 1.16
CA GLY A 30 -3.07 10.63 0.68
C GLY A 30 -3.15 10.61 -0.84
N GLY A 31 -4.18 11.26 -1.36
CA GLY A 31 -4.42 11.33 -2.78
C GLY A 31 -5.69 12.12 -3.02
N ALA A 32 -5.84 12.62 -4.24
CA ALA A 32 -7.03 13.35 -4.63
C ALA A 32 -7.19 13.31 -6.15
N GLY A 33 -8.43 13.55 -6.60
CA GLY A 33 -8.85 13.71 -8.00
C GLY A 33 -8.60 12.49 -8.89
N GLU A 34 -8.50 12.71 -10.21
CA GLU A 34 -8.43 11.60 -11.17
C GLU A 34 -7.07 10.87 -11.16
N PRO A 35 -7.06 9.53 -11.05
CA PRO A 35 -5.87 8.74 -11.29
C PRO A 35 -5.37 8.90 -12.72
N ILE A 36 -4.05 8.99 -12.90
CA ILE A 36 -3.46 9.21 -14.23
C ILE A 36 -3.40 7.94 -15.11
N ASP A 37 -3.44 6.76 -14.49
CA ASP A 37 -3.41 5.45 -15.14
C ASP A 37 -3.90 4.36 -14.17
N ASN A 38 -3.77 3.09 -14.56
CA ASN A 38 -4.22 1.95 -13.75
C ASN A 38 -3.37 1.73 -12.49
N ILE A 39 -2.06 2.02 -12.52
CA ILE A 39 -1.21 1.90 -11.34
C ILE A 39 -1.67 2.91 -10.28
N ASP A 40 -1.91 4.16 -10.70
CA ASP A 40 -2.43 5.19 -9.82
C ASP A 40 -3.84 4.85 -9.31
N ARG A 41 -4.67 4.18 -10.13
CA ARG A 41 -6.00 3.68 -9.73
C ARG A 41 -5.90 2.56 -8.67
N CYS A 42 -4.87 1.72 -8.71
CA CYS A 42 -4.61 0.75 -7.66
C CYS A 42 -4.34 1.45 -6.32
N CYS A 43 -3.57 2.54 -6.34
CA CYS A 43 -3.28 3.34 -5.14
C CYS A 43 -4.51 4.09 -4.64
N GLN A 44 -5.32 4.67 -5.53
CA GLN A 44 -6.62 5.25 -5.14
C GLN A 44 -7.50 4.23 -4.41
N SER A 45 -7.60 3.02 -4.95
CA SER A 45 -8.42 1.96 -4.36
C SER A 45 -7.91 1.56 -2.96
N HIS A 46 -6.59 1.58 -2.75
CA HIS A 46 -5.97 1.33 -1.46
C HIS A 46 -6.27 2.41 -0.43
N ASP A 47 -6.10 3.69 -0.79
CA ASP A 47 -6.42 4.82 0.07
C ASP A 47 -7.90 4.79 0.48
N LEU A 48 -8.81 4.54 -0.47
CA LEU A 48 -10.24 4.40 -0.19
C LEU A 48 -10.55 3.22 0.74
N CYS A 49 -9.79 2.12 0.64
CA CYS A 49 -9.93 0.97 1.54
C CYS A 49 -9.54 1.34 2.98
N TYR A 50 -8.45 2.08 3.15
CA TYR A 50 -8.04 2.60 4.46
C TYR A 50 -9.04 3.60 5.03
N ASP A 51 -9.55 4.53 4.20
CA ASP A 51 -10.60 5.46 4.59
C ASP A 51 -11.88 4.74 5.04
N HIS A 52 -12.25 3.67 4.34
CA HIS A 52 -13.40 2.84 4.72
C HIS A 52 -13.15 2.13 6.05
N ALA A 53 -11.93 1.63 6.31
CA ALA A 53 -11.55 1.03 7.58
C ALA A 53 -11.70 2.01 8.76
N LEU A 54 -11.33 3.29 8.55
CA LEU A 54 -11.53 4.37 9.52
C LEU A 54 -13.01 4.70 9.72
N LYS A 55 -13.75 4.91 8.62
CA LYS A 55 -15.18 5.28 8.66
C LYS A 55 -16.05 4.23 9.35
N LYS A 56 -15.71 2.95 9.20
CA LYS A 56 -16.41 1.84 9.88
C LYS A 56 -15.97 1.64 11.34
N GLY A 57 -14.98 2.40 11.82
CA GLY A 57 -14.40 2.22 13.16
C GLY A 57 -13.64 0.89 13.31
N ALA A 58 -13.32 0.20 12.21
CA ALA A 58 -12.54 -1.03 12.25
C ALA A 58 -11.08 -0.76 12.64
N CYS A 59 -10.57 0.42 12.28
CA CYS A 59 -9.27 0.94 12.66
C CYS A 59 -9.40 2.40 13.12
N THR A 60 -8.50 2.84 14.00
CA THR A 60 -8.19 4.26 14.25
C THR A 60 -7.05 4.73 13.35
N LEU A 61 -6.88 6.05 13.23
CA LEU A 61 -5.77 6.64 12.45
C LEU A 61 -4.41 6.09 12.91
N TRP A 62 -4.20 5.96 14.22
CA TRP A 62 -2.99 5.38 14.78
C TRP A 62 -2.81 3.91 14.39
N GLN A 63 -3.88 3.13 14.40
CA GLN A 63 -3.85 1.70 14.06
C GLN A 63 -3.45 1.43 12.62
N LEU A 64 -3.76 2.32 11.65
CA LEU A 64 -3.31 2.16 10.26
C LEU A 64 -1.77 2.07 10.14
N TYR A 65 -1.05 2.72 11.05
CA TYR A 65 0.42 2.77 11.01
C TYR A 65 1.09 1.68 11.87
N ILE A 66 0.55 1.42 13.06
CA ILE A 66 1.20 0.56 14.07
C ILE A 66 0.73 -0.89 14.05
N THR A 67 -0.45 -1.18 13.46
CA THR A 67 -1.00 -2.53 13.47
C THR A 67 -0.15 -3.44 12.60
N TRP A 68 0.42 -4.46 13.23
CA TRP A 68 1.12 -5.53 12.53
C TRP A 68 0.16 -6.68 12.25
N TYR A 69 0.26 -7.27 11.07
CA TYR A 69 -0.56 -8.40 10.67
C TYR A 69 0.32 -9.45 9.99
N TRP A 70 -0.08 -10.72 10.06
CA TRP A 70 0.49 -11.78 9.25
C TRP A 70 -0.48 -12.15 8.15
N CYS A 71 -0.26 -11.60 6.95
CA CYS A 71 -1.14 -11.81 5.81
C CYS A 71 -0.45 -12.73 4.82
N THR A 72 -1.16 -13.75 4.34
CA THR A 72 -0.72 -14.55 3.20
C THR A 72 -1.73 -14.38 2.08
N PHE A 73 -1.42 -14.82 0.86
CA PHE A 73 -2.38 -14.72 -0.25
C PHE A 73 -3.66 -15.56 -0.07
N GLN A 74 -3.61 -16.60 0.78
CA GLN A 74 -4.70 -17.59 0.94
C GLN A 74 -5.32 -17.62 2.34
N TYR A 75 -4.64 -17.12 3.38
CA TYR A 75 -5.03 -17.34 4.78
C TYR A 75 -4.93 -16.07 5.62
N TYR A 76 -6.01 -15.80 6.36
CA TYR A 76 -6.16 -14.67 7.27
C TYR A 76 -6.72 -15.14 8.61
N LYS A 77 -5.86 -15.51 9.56
CA LYS A 77 -6.25 -15.49 10.98
C LYS A 77 -5.58 -14.31 11.64
N GLN A 78 -6.29 -13.18 11.68
CA GLN A 78 -5.81 -11.99 12.36
C GLN A 78 -6.35 -11.91 13.78
N ARG A 79 -5.57 -11.27 14.66
CA ARG A 79 -5.92 -11.11 16.07
C ARG A 79 -6.97 -10.02 16.29
N THR A 80 -7.10 -9.08 15.36
CA THR A 80 -7.99 -7.92 15.47
C THR A 80 -8.70 -7.69 14.14
N SER A 81 -9.89 -7.06 14.22
CA SER A 81 -10.62 -6.58 13.04
C SER A 81 -9.77 -5.65 12.18
N CYS A 82 -9.02 -4.73 12.81
CA CYS A 82 -8.13 -3.82 12.08
C CYS A 82 -7.05 -4.58 11.29
N ALA A 83 -6.37 -5.54 11.91
CA ALA A 83 -5.35 -6.33 11.22
C ALA A 83 -5.92 -7.10 10.02
N ALA A 84 -7.15 -7.61 10.12
CA ALA A 84 -7.85 -8.27 9.01
C ALA A 84 -8.11 -7.31 7.85
N VAL A 85 -8.67 -6.13 8.14
CA VAL A 85 -8.98 -5.13 7.12
C VAL A 85 -7.72 -4.61 6.44
N LEU A 86 -6.67 -4.28 7.20
CA LEU A 86 -5.41 -3.79 6.62
C LEU A 86 -4.74 -4.84 5.73
N CYS A 87 -4.73 -6.10 6.16
CA CYS A 87 -4.23 -7.20 5.37
C CYS A 87 -4.97 -7.34 4.03
N GLU A 88 -6.30 -7.25 4.03
CA GLU A 88 -7.08 -7.32 2.79
C GLU A 88 -6.81 -6.11 1.89
N CYS A 89 -6.81 -4.89 2.42
CA CYS A 89 -6.48 -3.68 1.65
C CYS A 89 -5.08 -3.79 0.99
N ASP A 90 -4.06 -4.17 1.76
CA ASP A 90 -2.68 -4.25 1.29
C ASP A 90 -2.49 -5.43 0.30
N ARG A 91 -3.24 -6.52 0.45
CA ARG A 91 -3.27 -7.63 -0.51
C ARG A 91 -3.89 -7.21 -1.85
N GLN A 92 -5.00 -6.47 -1.80
CA GLN A 92 -5.71 -6.03 -3.00
C GLN A 92 -4.86 -5.11 -3.87
N ILE A 93 -4.14 -4.15 -3.27
CA ILE A 93 -3.22 -3.29 -4.03
C ILE A 93 -2.09 -4.12 -4.65
N ALA A 94 -1.49 -5.07 -3.92
CA ALA A 94 -0.45 -5.93 -4.49
C ALA A 94 -0.95 -6.76 -5.69
N LEU A 95 -2.16 -7.32 -5.60
CA LEU A 95 -2.82 -8.02 -6.71
C LEU A 95 -3.16 -7.10 -7.89
N CYS A 96 -3.56 -5.86 -7.59
CA CYS A 96 -3.86 -4.86 -8.62
C CYS A 96 -2.59 -4.46 -9.38
N LEU A 97 -1.52 -4.14 -8.66
CA LEU A 97 -0.22 -3.80 -9.24
C LEU A 97 0.39 -4.97 -10.04
N ALA A 98 0.12 -6.22 -9.66
CA ALA A 98 0.58 -7.41 -10.39
C ALA A 98 -0.03 -7.57 -11.79
N LYS A 99 -1.13 -6.87 -12.09
CA LYS A 99 -1.76 -6.88 -13.42
C LYS A 99 -1.14 -5.87 -14.38
N GLU A 100 -0.32 -4.95 -13.87
CA GLU A 100 0.27 -3.86 -14.62
C GLU A 100 1.78 -4.10 -14.84
N PRO A 101 2.37 -3.60 -15.93
CA PRO A 101 3.80 -3.69 -16.13
C PRO A 101 4.56 -2.90 -15.06
N ILE A 102 5.68 -3.44 -14.57
CA ILE A 102 6.52 -2.76 -13.60
C ILE A 102 7.02 -1.44 -14.21
N PRO A 103 6.72 -0.28 -13.60
CA PRO A 103 7.07 1.00 -14.18
C PRO A 103 8.57 1.29 -14.06
N ASN A 104 9.17 1.82 -15.13
CA ASN A 104 10.58 2.29 -15.12
C ASN A 104 10.71 3.79 -14.80
N LYS A 105 9.59 4.50 -14.76
CA LYS A 105 9.52 5.93 -14.43
C LYS A 105 8.32 6.16 -13.50
N LYS A 106 8.40 7.22 -12.70
CA LYS A 106 7.31 7.67 -11.82
C LYS A 106 6.73 8.96 -12.39
N PRO A 107 5.66 8.89 -13.22
CA PRO A 107 4.96 10.08 -13.63
C PRO A 107 4.46 10.84 -12.40
N LYS A 108 4.54 12.17 -12.46
CA LYS A 108 3.98 13.03 -11.41
C LYS A 108 2.49 13.23 -11.66
N CYS A 109 1.74 13.52 -10.62
CA CYS A 109 0.39 14.03 -10.77
C CYS A 109 0.37 15.29 -11.66
N ASN A 110 -0.46 15.30 -12.71
CA ASN A 110 -0.59 16.42 -13.64
C ASN A 110 -1.44 17.58 -13.08
N ARG A 111 -1.19 18.00 -11.82
CA ARG A 111 -1.76 19.22 -11.23
C ARG A 111 -0.71 20.30 -11.13
N THR A 112 -1.06 21.52 -11.52
CA THR A 112 -0.24 22.73 -11.38
C THR A 112 0.05 23.12 -9.93
N THR A 113 -0.62 22.55 -8.92
CA THR A 113 -0.48 22.98 -7.51
C THR A 113 -0.73 21.86 -6.50
N SER A 114 0.00 20.73 -6.57
CA SER A 114 0.05 19.84 -5.40
C SER A 114 1.03 20.42 -4.38
N LYS A 115 0.53 21.20 -3.40
CA LYS A 115 1.28 21.59 -2.20
C LYS A 115 1.74 20.29 -1.54
N LYS A 116 3.01 19.93 -1.76
CA LYS A 116 3.64 18.80 -1.08
C LYS A 116 3.53 19.06 0.42
N LYS A 117 2.76 18.25 1.14
CA LYS A 117 3.04 18.04 2.55
C LYS A 117 4.33 17.23 2.61
N LEU A 118 5.45 17.95 2.51
CA LEU A 118 6.75 17.47 2.95
C LEU A 118 6.52 17.00 4.39
N LEU A 119 6.87 15.76 4.73
CA LEU A 119 7.40 15.41 6.06
C LEU A 119 7.73 13.90 6.14
N TYR A 120 8.95 13.68 6.63
CA TYR A 120 9.58 12.44 7.08
C TYR A 120 9.93 11.39 6.01
N SER A 121 11.20 11.44 5.62
CA SER A 121 12.00 10.27 5.28
C SER A 121 11.75 9.15 6.29
N LEU A 122 11.06 8.09 5.86
CA LEU A 122 11.09 6.82 6.56
C LEU A 122 12.57 6.38 6.63
N LYS A 123 13.17 6.54 7.81
CA LYS A 123 14.43 5.89 8.15
C LYS A 123 14.17 4.39 8.16
N PHE A 124 14.63 3.72 7.12
CA PHE A 124 14.74 2.28 7.01
C PHE A 124 15.51 1.73 8.23
N ARG A 125 14.81 1.15 9.20
CA ARG A 125 15.43 0.17 10.11
C ARG A 125 15.27 -1.19 9.46
N PHE A 126 16.39 -1.90 9.34
CA PHE A 126 16.56 -3.33 9.04
C PHE A 126 15.26 -4.11 8.77
N ARG A 127 15.07 -4.55 7.53
CA ARG A 127 14.09 -5.57 7.10
C ARG A 127 14.24 -6.82 8.00
N PRO A 128 13.28 -7.19 8.87
CA PRO A 128 13.06 -8.60 9.07
C PRO A 128 12.52 -9.15 7.74
N ARG A 129 13.12 -10.22 7.24
CA ARG A 129 12.69 -10.96 6.05
C ARG A 129 11.16 -11.04 6.06
N CYS A 130 10.50 -10.45 5.06
CA CYS A 130 9.04 -10.49 4.97
C CYS A 130 8.62 -11.96 5.11
N SER A 131 7.88 -12.27 6.18
CA SER A 131 7.47 -13.65 6.49
C SER A 131 6.23 -14.06 5.70
N ILE A 132 5.80 -13.23 4.74
CA ILE A 132 4.73 -13.52 3.81
C ILE A 132 5.29 -14.52 2.79
N LYS A 133 5.12 -15.80 3.09
CA LYS A 133 5.38 -16.87 2.13
C LYS A 133 4.19 -16.91 1.16
N ILE A 134 4.46 -16.85 -0.14
CA ILE A 134 3.56 -17.48 -1.10
C ILE A 134 3.54 -18.95 -0.70
N LEU A 135 2.39 -19.48 -0.27
CA LEU A 135 2.22 -20.93 -0.26
C LEU A 135 2.22 -21.35 -1.72
N SER A 136 3.40 -21.76 -2.19
CA SER A 136 3.57 -22.40 -3.47
C SER A 136 2.79 -23.72 -3.44
N ARG A 137 1.72 -23.77 -4.23
CA ARG A 137 0.96 -24.95 -4.70
C ARG A 137 0.83 -26.14 -3.74
#